data_AF-A0A428RB24-F1
#
_entry.id   AF-A0A428RB24-F1
#
_cell.length_a   1.000
_cell.length_b   1.000
_cell.length_c   1.000
_cell.angle_alpha   90.00
_cell.angle_beta   90.00
_cell.angle_gamma   90.00
#
_symmetry.space_group_name_H-M   'P 1'
#
loop_
_entity.id
_entity.type
_entity.pdbx_description
1 polymer ?
#
loop_
_entity_poly.entity_id
_entity_poly.type
_entity_poly.pdbx_seq_one_letter_code
_entity_poly.pdbx_strand_id
1 'polypeptide(L)'
;MLTFLYLAYSMVALLYETVPAFEDTWIECLGDLGRYRMAIEDDCIRDRETWTGVSRHWYSKASDKSPTTGRLYHHLAILARLNTIQQLSYYIKSLGVAVSLRNAARETIMTLFDSVLAKSPNCLAPIDAEFMRDHGTLFSGKAKERLRELCDGLLEQLGLDILRSMRRWLEADYYIGFASVSTLIENDSDVTRWGPFKTLRPTLEKGRRLIPSTALDHFELHPGAFLNDFR
;
A
#
# COMPACT_ATOMS: atom_id res chain seq x y z
N MET A 1 2.50 5.97 -29.13
CA MET A 1 2.89 5.45 -27.80
C MET A 1 1.77 4.65 -27.14
N LEU A 2 0.55 5.20 -27.03
CA LEU A 2 -0.61 4.50 -26.46
C LEU A 2 -0.89 3.14 -27.13
N THR A 3 -0.97 3.10 -28.47
CA THR A 3 -1.19 1.85 -29.23
C THR A 3 -0.19 0.75 -28.91
N PHE A 4 1.07 1.11 -28.66
CA PHE A 4 2.11 0.15 -28.26
C PHE A 4 1.81 -0.44 -26.89
N LEU A 5 1.42 0.39 -25.91
CA LEU A 5 1.06 -0.09 -24.57
C LEU A 5 -0.17 -0.99 -24.59
N TYR A 6 -1.19 -0.66 -25.39
CA TYR A 6 -2.36 -1.52 -25.56
C TYR A 6 -2.01 -2.88 -26.18
N LEU A 7 -1.17 -2.88 -27.23
CA LEU A 7 -0.71 -4.11 -27.85
C LEU A 7 0.11 -4.95 -26.87
N ALA A 8 1.07 -4.35 -26.19
CA ALA A 8 1.89 -5.02 -25.19
C ALA A 8 1.03 -5.59 -24.06
N TYR A 9 0.06 -4.83 -23.56
CA TYR A 9 -0.87 -5.30 -22.52
C TYR A 9 -1.67 -6.51 -23.01
N SER A 10 -2.21 -6.44 -24.22
CA SER A 10 -3.00 -7.54 -24.80
C SER A 10 -2.16 -8.80 -24.99
N MET A 11 -0.92 -8.67 -25.48
CA MET A 11 0.00 -9.78 -25.64
C MET A 11 0.38 -10.42 -24.29
N VAL A 12 0.70 -9.61 -23.29
CA VAL A 12 1.05 -10.13 -21.94
C VAL A 12 -0.18 -10.73 -21.25
N ALA A 13 -1.37 -10.17 -21.43
CA ALA A 13 -2.61 -10.75 -20.90
C ALA A 13 -2.90 -12.12 -21.51
N LEU A 14 -2.69 -12.26 -22.82
CA LEU A 14 -2.78 -13.56 -23.49
C LEU A 14 -1.75 -14.56 -22.94
N LEU A 15 -0.51 -14.12 -22.70
CA LEU A 15 0.53 -14.98 -22.10
C LEU A 15 0.18 -15.36 -20.65
N TYR A 16 -0.42 -14.47 -19.88
CA TYR A 16 -0.94 -14.76 -18.55
C TYR A 16 -1.97 -15.90 -18.57
N GLU A 17 -2.88 -15.88 -19.54
CA GLU A 17 -3.93 -16.91 -19.67
C GLU A 17 -3.41 -18.24 -20.25
N THR A 18 -2.43 -18.19 -21.16
CA THR A 18 -2.02 -19.36 -21.95
C THR A 18 -0.71 -20.00 -21.50
N VAL A 19 0.15 -19.28 -20.77
CA VAL A 19 1.49 -19.73 -20.37
C VAL A 19 1.70 -19.54 -18.86
N PRO A 20 1.17 -20.45 -18.01
CA PRO A 20 1.22 -20.32 -16.55
C PRO A 20 2.64 -20.44 -15.97
N ALA A 21 3.61 -20.96 -16.73
CA ALA A 21 4.98 -21.15 -16.26
C ALA A 21 5.67 -19.87 -15.76
N PHE A 22 5.23 -18.70 -16.25
CA PHE A 22 5.77 -17.39 -15.87
C PHE A 22 4.68 -16.47 -15.29
N GLU A 23 3.64 -17.05 -14.69
CA GLU A 23 2.46 -16.31 -14.21
C GLU A 23 2.85 -15.10 -13.34
N ASP A 24 3.78 -15.27 -12.41
CA ASP A 24 4.22 -14.19 -11.52
C ASP A 24 4.90 -13.04 -12.28
N THR A 25 5.65 -13.36 -13.33
CA THR A 25 6.25 -12.35 -14.22
C THR A 25 5.19 -11.62 -15.02
N TRP A 26 4.20 -12.33 -15.57
CA TRP A 26 3.11 -11.72 -16.34
C TRP A 26 2.26 -10.79 -15.49
N ILE A 27 1.95 -11.19 -14.25
CA ILE A 27 1.24 -10.36 -13.28
C ILE A 27 1.99 -9.04 -13.04
N GLU A 28 3.30 -9.08 -12.78
CA GLU A 28 4.09 -7.87 -12.56
C GLU A 28 4.14 -6.99 -13.83
N CYS A 29 4.36 -7.59 -15.01
CA CYS A 29 4.38 -6.87 -16.28
C CYS A 29 3.05 -6.17 -16.59
N LEU A 30 1.91 -6.80 -16.29
CA LEU A 30 0.59 -6.19 -16.46
C LEU A 30 0.38 -5.01 -15.50
N GLY A 31 0.91 -5.11 -14.28
CA GLY A 31 0.96 -4.00 -13.33
C GLY A 31 1.76 -2.81 -13.86
N ASP A 32 2.97 -3.06 -14.39
CA ASP A 32 3.84 -2.04 -14.97
C ASP A 32 3.24 -1.39 -16.22
N LEU A 33 2.70 -2.18 -17.15
CA LEU A 33 2.05 -1.66 -18.35
C LEU A 33 0.85 -0.77 -18.00
N GLY A 34 0.05 -1.16 -17.00
CA GLY A 34 -1.03 -0.32 -16.50
C GLY A 34 -0.52 0.98 -15.88
N ARG A 35 0.58 0.92 -15.13
CA ARG A 35 1.22 2.10 -14.53
C ARG A 35 1.80 3.04 -15.59
N TYR A 36 2.43 2.53 -16.64
CA TYR A 36 2.94 3.34 -17.74
C TYR A 36 1.80 4.00 -18.51
N ARG A 37 0.71 3.27 -18.77
CA ARG A 37 -0.47 3.81 -19.43
C ARG A 37 -1.16 4.90 -18.61
N MET A 38 -1.19 4.77 -17.28
CA MET A 38 -1.61 5.83 -16.35
C MET A 38 -0.68 7.05 -16.41
N ALA A 39 0.64 6.85 -16.54
CA ALA A 39 1.63 7.92 -16.51
C ALA A 39 1.68 8.78 -17.78
N ILE A 40 1.30 8.21 -18.94
CA ILE A 40 1.25 8.90 -20.23
C ILE A 40 -0.12 9.56 -20.46
N GLU A 41 -1.12 9.25 -19.63
CA GLU A 41 -2.44 9.89 -19.70
C GLU A 41 -2.42 11.27 -19.04
N ASP A 42 -2.36 12.31 -19.87
CA ASP A 42 -2.32 13.71 -19.43
C ASP A 42 -3.69 14.40 -19.49
N ASP A 43 -4.58 13.97 -20.39
CA ASP A 43 -5.81 14.71 -20.71
C ASP A 43 -7.08 14.12 -20.05
N CYS A 44 -7.16 12.79 -19.90
CA CYS A 44 -8.36 12.13 -19.38
C CYS A 44 -8.19 11.62 -17.94
N ILE A 45 -8.79 12.33 -16.97
CA ILE A 45 -8.79 11.90 -15.56
C ILE A 45 -9.41 10.51 -15.37
N ARG A 46 -10.49 10.19 -16.10
CA ARG A 46 -11.17 8.88 -16.00
C ARG A 46 -10.29 7.74 -16.48
N ASP A 47 -9.55 7.93 -17.57
CA ASP A 47 -8.65 6.90 -18.08
C ASP A 47 -7.48 6.71 -17.10
N ARG A 48 -6.98 7.81 -16.53
CA ARG A 48 -5.95 7.75 -15.49
C ARG A 48 -6.43 6.98 -14.26
N GLU A 49 -7.65 7.20 -13.79
CA GLU A 49 -8.24 6.44 -12.68
C GLU A 49 -8.43 4.96 -13.03
N THR A 50 -8.93 4.68 -14.24
CA THR A 50 -9.11 3.31 -14.75
C THR A 50 -7.78 2.54 -14.74
N TRP A 51 -6.73 3.13 -15.32
CA TRP A 51 -5.42 2.51 -15.39
C TRP A 51 -4.70 2.45 -14.03
N THR A 52 -5.00 3.39 -13.12
CA THR A 52 -4.60 3.27 -11.70
C THR A 52 -5.24 2.02 -11.07
N GLY A 53 -6.53 1.79 -11.32
CA GLY A 53 -7.25 0.61 -10.84
C GLY A 53 -6.70 -0.70 -11.40
N VAL A 54 -6.46 -0.76 -12.71
CA VAL A 54 -5.85 -1.91 -13.40
C VAL A 54 -4.47 -2.23 -12.80
N SER A 55 -3.60 -1.22 -12.68
CA SER A 55 -2.26 -1.41 -12.12
C SER A 55 -2.31 -1.88 -10.66
N ARG A 56 -3.20 -1.28 -9.85
CA ARG A 56 -3.39 -1.66 -8.45
C ARG A 56 -3.87 -3.10 -8.31
N HIS A 57 -4.79 -3.54 -9.16
CA HIS A 57 -5.28 -4.92 -9.16
C HIS A 57 -4.13 -5.92 -9.36
N TRP A 58 -3.31 -5.70 -10.39
CA TRP A 58 -2.19 -6.59 -10.70
C TRP A 58 -1.11 -6.60 -9.62
N TYR A 59 -0.71 -5.44 -9.08
CA TYR A 59 0.27 -5.42 -7.99
C TYR A 59 -0.28 -6.00 -6.67
N SER A 60 -1.57 -5.86 -6.40
CA SER A 60 -2.19 -6.50 -5.22
C SER A 60 -2.10 -8.02 -5.36
N LYS A 61 -2.49 -8.56 -6.52
CA LYS A 61 -2.36 -9.98 -6.85
C LYS A 61 -0.91 -10.46 -6.79
N ALA A 62 0.03 -9.68 -7.31
CA ALA A 62 1.47 -9.98 -7.20
C ALA A 62 1.91 -10.07 -5.74
N SER A 63 1.45 -9.12 -4.91
CA SER A 63 1.83 -9.04 -3.50
C SER A 63 1.24 -10.19 -2.67
N ASP A 64 0.06 -10.68 -3.03
CA ASP A 64 -0.56 -11.84 -2.37
C ASP A 64 0.23 -13.12 -2.63
N LYS A 65 0.79 -13.26 -3.83
CA LYS A 65 1.65 -14.40 -4.21
C LYS A 65 3.07 -14.29 -3.66
N SER A 66 3.60 -13.07 -3.62
CA SER A 66 4.97 -12.77 -3.18
C SER A 66 5.00 -11.71 -2.08
N PRO A 67 4.51 -12.04 -0.86
CA PRO A 67 4.32 -11.07 0.21
C PRO A 67 5.64 -10.50 0.77
N THR A 68 6.78 -11.13 0.47
CA THR A 68 8.12 -10.74 0.90
C THR A 68 8.81 -9.74 -0.04
N THR A 69 8.18 -9.38 -1.16
CA THR A 69 8.80 -8.58 -2.22
C THR A 69 8.48 -7.10 -2.08
N GLY A 70 9.46 -6.31 -1.63
CA GLY A 70 9.28 -4.89 -1.28
C GLY A 70 8.88 -3.99 -2.43
N ARG A 71 9.39 -4.25 -3.65
CA ARG A 71 9.07 -3.43 -4.83
C ARG A 71 7.58 -3.39 -5.16
N LEU A 72 6.83 -4.45 -4.88
CA LEU A 72 5.40 -4.53 -5.16
C LEU A 72 4.63 -3.52 -4.30
N TYR A 73 4.95 -3.46 -3.01
CA TYR A 73 4.37 -2.48 -2.10
C TYR A 73 4.82 -1.06 -2.41
N HIS A 74 6.06 -0.88 -2.87
CA HIS A 74 6.52 0.43 -3.33
C HIS A 74 5.66 0.94 -4.51
N HIS A 75 5.35 0.09 -5.47
CA HIS A 75 4.45 0.46 -6.57
C HIS A 75 3.01 0.72 -6.11
N LEU A 76 2.48 -0.09 -5.19
CA LEU A 76 1.16 0.16 -4.57
C LEU A 76 1.12 1.53 -3.85
N ALA A 77 2.20 1.93 -3.19
CA ALA A 77 2.30 3.24 -2.54
C ALA A 77 2.22 4.41 -3.55
N ILE A 78 2.87 4.28 -4.71
CA ILE A 78 2.77 5.28 -5.79
C ILE A 78 1.32 5.40 -6.28
N LEU A 79 0.61 4.28 -6.42
CA LEU A 79 -0.77 4.22 -6.88
C LEU A 79 -1.80 4.65 -5.81
N ALA A 80 -1.38 4.77 -4.56
CA ALA A 80 -2.21 5.18 -3.42
C ALA A 80 -2.13 6.70 -3.13
N ARG A 81 -1.59 7.52 -4.03
CA ARG A 81 -1.38 8.98 -3.85
C ARG A 81 -2.58 9.81 -3.37
N LEU A 82 -3.81 9.33 -3.56
CA LEU A 82 -5.04 10.01 -3.11
C LEU A 82 -5.39 9.70 -1.64
N ASN A 83 -4.74 8.70 -1.04
CA ASN A 83 -4.90 8.30 0.35
C ASN A 83 -3.52 8.25 1.01
N THR A 84 -3.14 9.33 1.68
CA THR A 84 -1.81 9.51 2.26
C THR A 84 -1.47 8.45 3.32
N ILE A 85 -2.46 8.01 4.11
CA ILE A 85 -2.28 6.97 5.13
C ILE A 85 -1.99 5.62 4.47
N GLN A 86 -2.80 5.24 3.48
CA GLN A 86 -2.59 4.02 2.71
C GLN A 86 -1.24 4.07 1.98
N GLN A 87 -0.89 5.20 1.39
CA GLN A 87 0.41 5.40 0.73
C GLN A 87 1.59 5.18 1.69
N LEU A 88 1.56 5.81 2.87
CA LEU A 88 2.60 5.63 3.88
C LEU A 88 2.72 4.17 4.32
N SER A 89 1.58 3.50 4.57
CA SER A 89 1.57 2.10 5.00
C SER A 89 2.22 1.15 3.98
N TYR A 90 2.00 1.38 2.68
CA TYR A 90 2.62 0.59 1.62
C TYR A 90 4.13 0.85 1.53
N TYR A 91 4.57 2.10 1.68
CA TYR A 91 6.00 2.38 1.72
C TYR A 91 6.68 1.72 2.94
N ILE A 92 6.07 1.81 4.11
CA ILE A 92 6.57 1.13 5.32
C ILE A 92 6.59 -0.39 5.11
N LYS A 93 5.57 -0.97 4.44
CA LYS A 93 5.56 -2.40 4.10
C LYS A 93 6.70 -2.76 3.15
N SER A 94 7.02 -1.90 2.20
CA SER A 94 8.17 -2.06 1.30
C SER A 94 9.52 -2.12 2.04
N LEU A 95 9.63 -1.41 3.18
CA LEU A 95 10.81 -1.42 4.05
C LEU A 95 10.91 -2.69 4.89
N GLY A 96 9.79 -3.15 5.45
CA GLY A 96 9.75 -4.22 6.46
C GLY A 96 9.81 -5.65 5.93
N VAL A 97 9.71 -5.87 4.61
CA VAL A 97 9.70 -7.22 4.03
C VAL A 97 11.09 -7.76 3.74
N ALA A 98 11.23 -9.09 3.63
CA ALA A 98 12.53 -9.76 3.51
C ALA A 98 13.36 -9.29 2.30
N VAL A 99 12.74 -9.10 1.14
CA VAL A 99 13.38 -8.52 -0.05
C VAL A 99 13.04 -7.03 -0.11
N SER A 100 13.59 -6.27 0.84
CA SER A 100 13.29 -4.85 1.03
C SER A 100 13.96 -3.93 0.00
N LEU A 101 13.33 -2.79 -0.28
CA LEU A 101 13.94 -1.64 -0.96
C LEU A 101 14.39 -0.57 0.04
N ARG A 102 15.09 -0.96 1.12
CA ARG A 102 15.29 -0.14 2.32
C ARG A 102 15.71 1.30 2.02
N ASN A 103 16.79 1.49 1.25
CA ASN A 103 17.34 2.82 1.00
C ASN A 103 16.39 3.68 0.14
N ALA A 104 15.93 3.14 -0.99
CA ALA A 104 15.06 3.87 -1.93
C ALA A 104 13.68 4.20 -1.34
N ALA A 105 13.08 3.25 -0.62
CA ALA A 105 11.79 3.48 0.03
C ALA A 105 11.92 4.49 1.19
N ARG A 106 13.04 4.48 1.94
CA ARG A 106 13.26 5.46 3.01
C ARG A 106 13.39 6.89 2.46
N GLU A 107 14.14 7.09 1.38
CA GLU A 107 14.22 8.40 0.70
C GLU A 107 12.83 8.88 0.22
N THR A 108 12.04 7.95 -0.32
CA THR A 108 10.69 8.25 -0.80
C THR A 108 9.74 8.64 0.34
N ILE A 109 9.82 7.96 1.49
CA ILE A 109 9.04 8.28 2.69
C ILE A 109 9.41 9.65 3.26
N MET A 110 10.71 9.96 3.32
CA MET A 110 11.15 11.29 3.78
C MET A 110 10.62 12.40 2.87
N THR A 111 10.69 12.20 1.54
CA THR A 111 10.13 13.13 0.56
C THR A 111 8.61 13.27 0.71
N LEU A 112 7.90 12.17 1.01
CA LEU A 112 6.47 12.18 1.29
C LEU A 112 6.16 13.05 2.51
N PHE A 113 6.89 12.88 3.62
CA PHE A 113 6.73 13.70 4.82
C PHE A 113 6.97 15.18 4.53
N ASP A 114 8.08 15.51 3.87
CA ASP A 114 8.39 16.89 3.50
C ASP A 114 7.26 17.49 2.65
N SER A 115 6.75 16.75 1.67
CA SER A 115 5.68 17.21 0.79
C SER A 115 4.34 17.43 1.51
N VAL A 116 4.02 16.58 2.47
CA VAL A 116 2.76 16.62 3.23
C VAL A 116 2.82 17.69 4.31
N LEU A 117 3.96 17.86 4.97
CA LEU A 117 4.16 18.86 6.03
C LEU A 117 4.39 20.27 5.48
N ALA A 118 4.95 20.40 4.26
CA ALA A 118 5.11 21.69 3.59
C ALA A 118 3.81 22.19 2.93
N LYS A 119 2.94 21.28 2.48
CA LYS A 119 1.59 21.65 2.03
C LYS A 119 0.74 21.98 3.24
N SER A 120 0.04 23.11 3.21
CA SER A 120 -0.72 23.64 4.35
C SER A 120 -1.62 22.56 5.00
N PRO A 121 -1.80 22.57 6.34
CA PRO A 121 -2.53 21.54 7.10
C PRO A 121 -4.01 21.36 6.72
N ASN A 122 -4.54 22.15 5.78
CA ASN A 122 -5.93 22.12 5.33
C ASN A 122 -6.23 21.03 4.28
N CYS A 123 -5.22 20.30 3.76
CA CYS A 123 -5.41 19.26 2.75
C CYS A 123 -5.71 17.87 3.32
N LEU A 124 -5.52 17.66 4.63
CA LEU A 124 -5.73 16.37 5.30
C LEU A 124 -6.70 16.55 6.46
N ALA A 125 -7.38 15.46 6.84
CA ALA A 125 -8.09 15.46 8.10
C ALA A 125 -7.08 15.69 9.25
N PRO A 126 -7.47 16.37 10.35
CA PRO A 126 -6.56 16.68 11.45
C PRO A 126 -5.79 15.45 11.97
N ILE A 127 -6.46 14.31 12.10
CA ILE A 127 -5.85 13.06 12.55
C ILE A 127 -4.82 12.49 11.56
N ASP A 128 -5.07 12.61 10.25
CA ASP A 128 -4.13 12.13 9.24
C ASP A 128 -2.87 13.01 9.21
N ALA A 129 -3.04 14.32 9.43
CA ALA A 129 -1.93 15.27 9.52
C ALA A 129 -1.07 15.02 10.77
N GLU A 130 -1.69 14.70 11.90
CA GLU A 130 -0.99 14.34 13.14
C GLU A 130 -0.23 13.02 12.99
N PHE A 131 -0.89 11.98 12.46
CA PHE A 131 -0.27 10.70 12.15
C PHE A 131 0.99 10.84 11.27
N MET A 132 0.91 11.66 10.21
CA MET A 132 2.04 11.94 9.31
C MET A 132 3.17 12.70 10.02
N ARG A 133 2.84 13.63 10.92
CA ARG A 133 3.83 14.39 11.69
C ARG A 133 4.58 13.49 12.67
N ASP A 134 3.87 12.60 13.36
CA ASP A 134 4.46 11.67 14.32
C ASP A 134 5.41 10.70 13.62
N HIS A 135 4.95 10.09 12.52
CA HIS A 135 5.78 9.18 11.73
C HIS A 135 6.98 9.89 11.09
N GLY A 136 6.82 11.13 10.60
CA GLY A 136 7.94 11.91 10.07
C GLY A 136 8.99 12.23 11.12
N THR A 137 8.56 12.58 12.33
CA THR A 137 9.44 12.83 13.46
C THR A 137 10.22 11.58 13.84
N LEU A 138 9.53 10.44 13.91
CA LEU A 138 10.08 9.11 14.14
C LEU A 138 11.14 8.72 13.10
N PHE A 139 10.79 8.75 11.81
CA PHE A 139 11.69 8.39 10.71
C PHE A 139 12.92 9.30 10.60
N SER A 140 12.79 10.56 11.00
CA SER A 140 13.92 11.50 11.02
C SER A 140 14.98 11.18 12.09
N GLY A 141 14.65 10.32 13.07
CA GLY A 141 15.54 9.97 14.18
C GLY A 141 15.72 11.07 15.23
N LYS A 142 15.08 12.23 15.07
CA LYS A 142 15.27 13.43 15.91
C LYS A 142 14.60 13.34 17.29
N ALA A 143 13.70 12.38 17.51
CA ALA A 143 12.92 12.29 18.75
C ALA A 143 12.80 10.86 19.30
N LYS A 144 13.85 10.02 19.18
CA LYS A 144 13.85 8.67 19.77
C LYS A 144 13.50 8.67 21.26
N GLU A 145 13.89 9.72 21.99
CA GLU A 145 13.62 9.86 23.43
C GLU A 145 12.16 10.20 23.76
N ARG A 146 11.41 10.79 22.82
CA ARG A 146 9.99 11.18 22.99
C ARG A 146 9.02 10.19 22.35
N LEU A 147 9.54 9.03 21.93
CA LEU A 147 8.79 7.97 21.26
C LEU A 147 7.53 7.56 22.04
N ARG A 148 7.68 7.38 23.35
CA ARG A 148 6.59 6.94 24.23
C ARG A 148 5.47 7.98 24.32
N GLU A 149 5.83 9.25 24.49
CA GLU A 149 4.87 10.36 24.53
C GLU A 149 4.07 10.48 23.22
N LEU A 150 4.75 10.36 22.07
CA LEU A 150 4.11 10.40 20.76
C LEU A 150 3.18 9.21 20.54
N CYS A 151 3.59 8.00 20.94
CA CYS A 151 2.75 6.81 20.84
C CYS A 151 1.50 6.92 21.74
N ASP A 152 1.66 7.39 22.98
CA ASP A 152 0.56 7.52 23.93
C ASP A 152 -0.46 8.57 23.45
N GLY A 153 0.01 9.71 22.93
CA GLY A 153 -0.84 10.73 22.34
C GLY A 153 -1.61 10.23 21.10
N LEU A 154 -0.93 9.51 20.21
CA LEU A 154 -1.56 8.92 19.02
C LEU A 154 -2.64 7.91 19.43
N LEU A 155 -2.36 7.03 20.40
CA LEU A 155 -3.31 6.03 20.87
C LEU A 155 -4.56 6.65 21.52
N GLU A 156 -4.39 7.73 22.28
CA GLU A 156 -5.50 8.45 22.88
C GLU A 156 -6.42 9.09 21.83
N GLN A 157 -5.83 9.74 20.81
CA GLN A 157 -6.60 10.31 19.71
C GLN A 157 -7.28 9.24 18.84
N LEU A 158 -6.58 8.13 18.57
CA LEU A 158 -7.14 6.99 17.83
C LEU A 158 -8.35 6.42 18.58
N GLY A 159 -8.25 6.27 19.90
CA GLY A 159 -9.34 5.78 20.75
C GLY A 159 -10.56 6.70 20.70
N LEU A 160 -10.36 8.02 20.74
CA LEU A 160 -11.42 9.02 20.66
C LEU A 160 -12.12 9.05 19.29
N ASP A 161 -11.37 8.86 18.20
CA ASP A 161 -11.93 8.93 16.84
C ASP A 161 -12.54 7.60 16.36
N ILE A 162 -12.04 6.44 16.83
CA ILE A 162 -12.68 5.13 16.59
C ILE A 162 -14.09 5.11 17.20
N LEU A 163 -14.25 5.67 18.40
CA LEU A 163 -15.56 5.81 19.06
C LEU A 163 -16.52 6.71 18.29
N ARG A 164 -16.02 7.66 17.49
CA ARG A 164 -16.82 8.62 16.73
C ARG A 164 -17.15 8.17 15.30
N SER A 165 -16.33 7.31 14.68
CA SER A 165 -16.47 6.98 13.25
C SER A 165 -16.05 5.55 12.87
N MET A 166 -16.57 4.55 13.59
CA MET A 166 -16.24 3.12 13.42
C MET A 166 -16.18 2.59 11.96
N ARG A 167 -17.00 3.14 11.04
CA ARG A 167 -17.04 2.71 9.63
C ARG A 167 -15.85 3.24 8.79
N ARG A 168 -15.31 4.41 9.12
CA ARG A 168 -14.11 4.97 8.46
C ARG A 168 -12.84 4.20 8.85
N TRP A 169 -12.84 3.64 10.07
CA TRP A 169 -11.68 3.01 10.67
C TRP A 169 -11.46 1.57 10.22
N LEU A 170 -12.49 0.80 9.88
CA LEU A 170 -12.36 -0.59 9.40
C LEU A 170 -11.32 -0.80 8.26
N GLU A 171 -11.19 0.15 7.33
CA GLU A 171 -10.18 0.09 6.27
C GLU A 171 -8.86 0.78 6.65
N ALA A 172 -8.89 1.81 7.51
CA ALA A 172 -7.71 2.59 7.91
C ALA A 172 -6.91 1.94 9.06
N ASP A 173 -7.56 1.17 9.93
CA ASP A 173 -7.01 0.55 11.15
C ASP A 173 -5.84 -0.39 10.82
N TYR A 174 -5.98 -1.18 9.75
CA TYR A 174 -4.93 -2.08 9.31
C TYR A 174 -3.67 -1.31 8.88
N TYR A 175 -3.84 -0.21 8.15
CA TYR A 175 -2.73 0.60 7.63
C TYR A 175 -2.01 1.35 8.74
N ILE A 176 -2.77 1.93 9.67
CA ILE A 176 -2.25 2.69 10.81
C ILE A 176 -1.53 1.76 11.80
N GLY A 177 -2.16 0.67 12.22
CA GLY A 177 -1.54 -0.29 13.14
C GLY A 177 -0.26 -0.92 12.57
N PHE A 178 -0.27 -1.31 11.29
CA PHE A 178 0.90 -1.87 10.63
C PHE A 178 2.06 -0.86 10.50
N ALA A 179 1.74 0.39 10.10
CA ALA A 179 2.71 1.46 9.97
C ALA A 179 3.37 1.78 11.31
N SER A 180 2.58 1.92 12.38
CA SER A 180 3.09 2.20 13.73
C SER A 180 4.01 1.08 14.23
N VAL A 181 3.61 -0.19 14.11
CA VAL A 181 4.43 -1.34 14.55
C VAL A 181 5.74 -1.42 13.76
N SER A 182 5.69 -1.23 12.45
CA SER A 182 6.88 -1.34 11.60
C SER A 182 7.85 -0.17 11.82
N THR A 183 7.33 1.03 12.06
CA THR A 183 8.13 2.23 12.39
C THR A 183 8.84 2.06 13.73
N LEU A 184 8.18 1.43 14.72
CA LEU A 184 8.79 1.08 15.99
C LEU A 184 9.94 0.07 15.82
N ILE A 185 9.74 -0.99 15.01
CA ILE A 185 10.77 -2.00 14.72
C ILE A 185 11.99 -1.37 14.03
N GLU A 186 11.78 -0.41 13.12
CA GLU A 186 12.88 0.25 12.40
C GLU A 186 13.69 1.21 13.30
N ASN A 187 13.07 1.79 14.31
CA ASN A 187 13.71 2.76 15.21
C ASN A 187 14.34 2.13 16.46
N ASP A 188 14.03 0.87 16.77
CA ASP A 188 14.68 0.11 17.85
C ASP A 188 16.10 -0.30 17.43
N SER A 189 17.09 -0.01 18.29
CA SER A 189 18.48 -0.41 18.10
C SER A 189 18.74 -1.90 18.40
N ASP A 190 17.80 -2.58 19.08
CA ASP A 190 17.91 -3.99 19.49
C ASP A 190 17.07 -4.93 18.61
N VAL A 191 17.18 -4.79 17.28
CA VAL A 191 16.56 -5.67 16.27
C VAL A 191 16.91 -7.18 16.45
N THR A 192 17.87 -7.51 17.32
CA THR A 192 18.26 -8.90 17.64
C THR A 192 17.33 -9.59 18.64
N ARG A 193 16.47 -8.88 19.37
CA ARG A 193 15.62 -9.49 20.41
C ARG A 193 14.14 -9.51 19.98
N TRP A 194 13.80 -10.50 19.15
CA TRP A 194 12.42 -10.92 18.80
C TRP A 194 11.55 -11.38 20.00
N GLY A 195 11.88 -10.98 21.23
CA GLY A 195 11.18 -11.35 22.47
C GLY A 195 9.72 -10.89 22.51
N PRO A 196 9.39 -9.62 22.18
CA PRO A 196 8.01 -9.13 22.28
C PRO A 196 7.05 -9.72 21.23
N PHE A 197 7.57 -10.06 20.04
CA PHE A 197 6.76 -10.58 18.93
C PHE A 197 6.52 -12.10 18.98
N LYS A 198 7.16 -12.85 19.89
CA LYS A 198 6.73 -14.23 20.18
C LYS A 198 5.34 -14.28 20.82
N THR A 199 4.98 -13.25 21.58
CA THR A 199 3.69 -13.12 22.28
C THR A 199 2.55 -12.67 21.39
N LEU A 200 2.84 -12.07 20.23
CA LEU A 200 1.85 -11.62 19.24
C LEU A 200 1.64 -12.63 18.09
N ARG A 201 2.34 -13.77 18.10
CA ARG A 201 1.96 -14.90 17.25
C ARG A 201 0.62 -15.40 17.80
N PRO A 202 -0.51 -15.21 17.11
CA PRO A 202 -1.76 -15.77 17.60
C PRO A 202 -1.53 -17.27 17.69
N THR A 203 -1.84 -17.85 18.85
CA THR A 203 -2.23 -19.25 18.95
C THR A 203 -3.38 -19.45 17.95
N LEU A 204 -3.02 -19.74 16.69
CA LEU A 204 -3.91 -20.30 15.68
C LEU A 204 -4.19 -21.76 16.06
N GLU A 205 -4.71 -21.97 17.26
CA GLU A 205 -5.46 -23.17 17.57
C GLU A 205 -6.88 -22.96 17.06
N LYS A 206 -7.17 -23.61 15.93
CA LYS A 206 -8.52 -24.02 15.47
C LYS A 206 -9.68 -23.10 15.89
N GLY A 207 -9.72 -21.88 15.37
CA GLY A 207 -10.93 -21.06 15.32
C GLY A 207 -11.49 -21.03 13.91
N ARG A 208 -12.76 -21.42 13.71
CA ARG A 208 -13.41 -21.52 12.39
C ARG A 208 -13.29 -20.21 11.60
N ARG A 209 -12.83 -20.30 10.35
CA ARG A 209 -12.95 -19.23 9.36
C ARG A 209 -14.43 -18.94 9.11
N LEU A 210 -14.91 -17.80 9.57
CA LEU A 210 -16.16 -17.18 9.13
C LEU A 210 -15.81 -15.74 8.74
N ILE A 211 -15.37 -15.58 7.49
CA ILE A 211 -15.51 -14.32 6.77
C ILE A 211 -16.74 -14.52 5.88
N PRO A 212 -17.81 -13.73 6.03
CA PRO A 212 -18.98 -13.82 5.16
C PRO A 212 -18.58 -13.50 3.72
N SER A 213 -18.71 -14.51 2.86
CA SER A 213 -18.54 -14.46 1.41
C SER A 213 -19.75 -13.77 0.76
N THR A 214 -19.87 -12.46 0.91
CA THR A 214 -20.90 -11.68 0.19
C THR A 214 -20.41 -10.26 -0.04
N ALA A 215 -19.61 -10.05 -1.10
CA ALA A 215 -19.49 -8.78 -1.87
C ALA A 215 -18.33 -8.80 -2.91
N LEU A 216 -18.08 -9.91 -3.62
CA LEU A 216 -17.07 -9.97 -4.69
C LEU A 216 -17.62 -10.37 -6.08
N ASP A 217 -18.94 -10.33 -6.27
CA ASP A 217 -19.57 -10.76 -7.54
C ASP A 217 -19.76 -9.65 -8.59
N HIS A 218 -19.09 -8.51 -8.44
CA HIS A 218 -19.15 -7.44 -9.45
C HIS A 218 -17.77 -6.88 -9.73
N PHE A 219 -16.87 -7.68 -10.32
CA PHE A 219 -15.83 -7.25 -11.26
C PHE A 219 -15.13 -8.49 -11.85
N GLU A 220 -15.90 -9.40 -12.46
CA GLU A 220 -15.34 -10.36 -13.42
C GLU A 220 -15.06 -9.63 -14.74
N LEU A 221 -14.02 -8.78 -14.74
CA LEU A 221 -13.44 -8.30 -15.98
C LEU A 221 -12.58 -9.43 -16.54
N HIS A 222 -13.21 -10.28 -17.35
CA HIS A 222 -12.49 -11.18 -18.24
C HIS A 222 -11.54 -10.32 -19.11
N PRO A 223 -10.23 -10.62 -19.16
CA PRO A 223 -9.27 -9.83 -19.94
C PRO A 223 -9.67 -9.68 -21.42
N GLY A 224 -10.39 -10.66 -21.97
CA GLY A 224 -10.96 -10.61 -23.33
C GLY A 224 -12.17 -9.70 -23.52
N ALA A 225 -12.89 -9.32 -22.46
CA ALA A 225 -14.10 -8.48 -22.57
C ALA A 225 -13.75 -6.99 -22.80
N PHE A 226 -12.59 -6.53 -22.31
CA PHE A 226 -12.13 -5.14 -22.46
C PHE A 226 -11.81 -4.76 -23.92
N LEU A 227 -11.59 -5.74 -24.80
CA LEU A 227 -11.24 -5.53 -26.20
C LEU A 227 -12.44 -5.30 -27.13
N ASN A 228 -13.65 -5.65 -26.70
CA ASN A 228 -14.84 -5.56 -27.57
C ASN A 228 -15.54 -4.19 -27.52
N ASP A 229 -15.27 -3.36 -26.51
CA ASP A 229 -15.94 -2.06 -26.33
C ASP A 229 -15.29 -0.90 -27.12
N PHE A 230 -14.23 -1.15 -27.90
CA PHE A 230 -13.46 -0.09 -28.57
C PHE A 230 -13.22 -0.33 -30.07
N ARG A 231 -14.17 -0.96 -30.76
CA ARG A 231 -14.18 -1.06 -32.22
C ARG A 231 -14.96 0.08 -32.88
#